data_AF-A0A4Q5ZKE5-F1
#
_entry.id   AF-A0A4Q5ZKE5-F1
#
_cell.length_a   1.000
_cell.length_b   1.000
_cell.length_c   1.000
_cell.angle_alpha   90.00
_cell.angle_beta   90.00
_cell.angle_gamma   90.00
#
_symmetry.space_group_name_H-M   'P 1'
#
loop_
_entity.id
_entity.type
_entity.pdbx_description
1 polymer ?
#
loop_
_entity_poly.entity_id
_entity_poly.type
_entity_poly.pdbx_seq_one_letter_code
_entity_poly.pdbx_strand_id
1 'polypeptide(L)'
;IIHFWSLIFLYIWAGPHHLLYTALPNWAQSLGVVFSVMLLFPSWGGMINGLLTLRGAWDKVRDDVVLKFMVVAVTAYGMATFEGPMLSLKNVSAIAHYTDWIVAHVHVGGLGWNGMLTFGIVYWMMPRIFGTTLYSKKLANAHFWLGTLGIIFYAVPLYWAGFTQSMMWKNFTESGQLKYAFLETVTYMKPYYAMRSLGGTLYILGVFLMIYNVYKTVKAGKLIANEAAEAPALVTEVKHAGEHWHRWIERKPVPLMVLSLVVILIGGAVEIIPTFLIKSNVPTISSVKPYTPLELQGRDLYVREGCYTCHSQMIRPFRSETERYGEYSKAGEFVYDHPFQWGSKRTGPDLAREGAGNLKKSDGWHFRHFREPSSMSEGSIMPPYEFMLSRELDTSSTAARIKAMRTLGVPYAAGFEKIANKALMEQATGIVNNLKSDSIRITPTKEVIALIAYMQRMGSDIDQSHK
;
A
#
# COMPACT_ATOMS: atom_id res chain seq x y z
N ILE A 1 0.73 -25.87 -15.41
CA ILE A 1 2.20 -25.76 -15.61
C ILE A 1 2.57 -24.37 -16.12
N ILE A 2 2.23 -23.98 -17.36
CA ILE A 2 2.61 -22.68 -17.94
C ILE A 2 2.20 -21.51 -17.03
N HIS A 3 0.92 -21.42 -16.68
CA HIS A 3 0.42 -20.31 -15.84
C HIS A 3 1.16 -20.23 -14.48
N PHE A 4 1.49 -21.36 -13.86
CA PHE A 4 2.16 -21.41 -12.55
C PHE A 4 3.58 -20.85 -12.61
N TRP A 5 4.40 -21.35 -13.53
CA TRP A 5 5.82 -20.96 -13.61
C TRP A 5 6.00 -19.55 -14.18
N SER A 6 5.21 -19.19 -15.20
CA SER A 6 5.21 -17.83 -15.73
C SER A 6 4.75 -16.81 -14.68
N LEU A 7 3.76 -17.15 -13.84
CA LEU A 7 3.33 -16.26 -12.76
C LEU A 7 4.45 -16.06 -11.75
N ILE A 8 5.05 -17.13 -11.22
CA ILE A 8 6.14 -17.04 -10.22
C ILE A 8 7.30 -16.16 -10.71
N PHE A 9 7.72 -16.36 -11.97
CA PHE A 9 8.83 -15.60 -12.53
C PHE A 9 8.47 -14.12 -12.74
N LEU A 10 7.33 -13.84 -13.40
CA LEU A 10 6.98 -12.47 -13.81
C LEU A 10 6.55 -11.59 -12.62
N TYR A 11 5.92 -12.15 -11.59
CA TYR A 11 5.34 -11.37 -10.48
C TYR A 11 6.39 -10.57 -9.69
N ILE A 12 7.62 -11.09 -9.60
CA ILE A 12 8.72 -10.48 -8.82
C ILE A 12 9.11 -9.11 -9.41
N TRP A 13 8.99 -8.97 -10.73
CA TRP A 13 9.38 -7.77 -11.47
C TRP A 13 8.30 -6.68 -11.49
N ALA A 14 7.09 -6.98 -11.01
CA ALA A 14 5.98 -6.03 -11.06
C ALA A 14 6.13 -4.89 -10.04
N GLY A 15 6.98 -5.02 -9.02
CA GLY A 15 7.12 -4.07 -7.91
C GLY A 15 7.15 -2.57 -8.30
N PRO A 16 7.96 -2.15 -9.30
CA PRO A 16 8.05 -0.75 -9.72
C PRO A 16 6.74 -0.13 -10.25
N HIS A 17 5.71 -0.92 -10.56
CA HIS A 17 4.40 -0.38 -10.96
C HIS A 17 3.69 0.42 -9.85
N HIS A 18 4.13 0.28 -8.60
CA HIS A 18 3.65 1.07 -7.45
C HIS A 18 4.33 2.45 -7.39
N LEU A 19 5.37 2.65 -8.19
CA LEU A 19 6.29 3.77 -8.10
C LEU A 19 6.31 4.60 -9.39
N LEU A 20 5.24 4.52 -10.17
CA LEU A 20 5.12 5.27 -11.41
C LEU A 20 4.97 6.76 -11.15
N TYR A 21 5.73 7.56 -11.88
CA TYR A 21 5.86 9.00 -11.70
C TYR A 21 6.39 9.42 -10.33
N THR A 22 7.03 8.49 -9.61
CA THR A 22 7.78 8.83 -8.39
C THR A 22 9.22 9.20 -8.73
N ALA A 23 10.01 9.42 -7.69
CA ALA A 23 11.44 9.65 -7.77
C ALA A 23 12.23 8.40 -8.20
N LEU A 24 11.59 7.23 -8.33
CA LEU A 24 12.23 6.02 -8.85
C LEU A 24 12.79 6.24 -10.27
N PRO A 25 13.99 5.72 -10.63
CA PRO A 25 14.51 5.83 -11.98
C PRO A 25 13.56 5.31 -13.06
N ASN A 26 13.52 6.02 -14.20
CA ASN A 26 12.60 5.72 -15.30
C ASN A 26 12.75 4.30 -15.86
N TRP A 27 13.96 3.75 -15.90
CA TRP A 27 14.19 2.39 -16.42
C TRP A 27 13.50 1.33 -15.56
N ALA A 28 13.55 1.48 -14.23
CA ALA A 28 12.93 0.56 -13.28
C ALA A 28 11.39 0.66 -13.37
N GLN A 29 10.87 1.89 -13.49
CA GLN A 29 9.44 2.10 -13.75
C GLN A 29 8.98 1.40 -15.03
N SER A 30 9.73 1.56 -16.14
CA SER A 30 9.40 0.92 -17.42
C SER A 30 9.45 -0.60 -17.36
N LEU A 31 10.42 -1.17 -16.62
CA LEU A 31 10.51 -2.60 -16.38
C LEU A 31 9.25 -3.11 -15.67
N GLY A 32 8.84 -2.43 -14.58
CA GLY A 32 7.61 -2.77 -13.87
C GLY A 32 6.38 -2.73 -14.76
N VAL A 33 6.24 -1.73 -15.64
CA VAL A 33 5.12 -1.66 -16.59
C VAL A 33 5.10 -2.86 -17.53
N VAL A 34 6.23 -3.19 -18.16
CA VAL A 34 6.31 -4.29 -19.14
C VAL A 34 5.96 -5.63 -18.48
N PHE A 35 6.57 -5.92 -17.34
CA PHE A 35 6.33 -7.17 -16.62
C PHE A 35 4.91 -7.27 -16.07
N SER A 36 4.32 -6.16 -15.59
CA SER A 36 2.92 -6.14 -15.16
C SER A 36 1.95 -6.40 -16.32
N VAL A 37 2.20 -5.87 -17.52
CA VAL A 37 1.39 -6.20 -18.71
C VAL A 37 1.53 -7.67 -19.08
N MET A 38 2.74 -8.22 -19.08
CA MET A 38 2.97 -9.64 -19.36
C MET A 38 2.30 -10.55 -18.33
N LEU A 39 2.19 -10.11 -17.07
CA LEU A 39 1.58 -10.84 -15.96
C LEU A 39 0.08 -11.12 -16.17
N LEU A 40 -0.58 -10.37 -17.05
CA LEU A 40 -1.98 -10.60 -17.40
C LEU A 40 -2.23 -12.04 -17.87
N PHE A 41 -1.40 -12.54 -18.79
CA PHE A 41 -1.60 -13.84 -19.42
C PHE A 41 -1.52 -15.03 -18.46
N PRO A 42 -0.45 -15.20 -17.64
CA PRO A 42 -0.41 -16.30 -16.68
C PRO A 42 -1.46 -16.14 -15.58
N SER A 43 -1.81 -14.91 -15.19
CA SER A 43 -2.87 -14.69 -14.22
C SER A 43 -4.22 -15.16 -14.76
N TRP A 44 -4.60 -14.72 -15.96
CA TRP A 44 -5.81 -15.18 -16.63
C TRP A 44 -5.77 -16.67 -16.96
N GLY A 45 -4.59 -17.27 -17.18
CA GLY A 45 -4.45 -18.72 -17.26
C GLY A 45 -5.01 -19.44 -16.03
N GLY A 46 -4.79 -18.89 -14.83
CA GLY A 46 -5.41 -19.39 -13.59
C GLY A 46 -6.93 -19.23 -13.58
N MET A 47 -7.43 -18.06 -13.97
CA MET A 47 -8.88 -17.79 -14.05
C MET A 47 -9.58 -18.74 -15.03
N ILE A 48 -9.07 -18.81 -16.26
CA ILE A 48 -9.61 -19.63 -17.34
C ILE A 48 -9.58 -21.10 -16.94
N ASN A 49 -8.48 -21.57 -16.34
CA ASN A 49 -8.40 -22.94 -15.85
C ASN A 49 -9.49 -23.24 -14.79
N GLY A 50 -9.72 -22.31 -13.86
CA GLY A 50 -10.78 -22.43 -12.86
C GLY A 50 -12.19 -22.45 -13.47
N LEU A 51 -12.51 -21.50 -14.35
CA LEU A 51 -13.85 -21.37 -14.93
C LEU A 51 -14.16 -22.45 -15.98
N LEU A 52 -13.18 -22.84 -16.81
CA LEU A 52 -13.39 -23.89 -17.81
C LEU A 52 -13.52 -25.28 -17.17
N THR A 53 -13.04 -25.47 -15.95
CA THR A 53 -13.31 -26.70 -15.17
C THR A 53 -14.82 -26.89 -14.92
N LEU A 54 -15.60 -25.80 -14.89
CA LEU A 54 -17.05 -25.84 -14.73
C LEU A 54 -17.81 -26.03 -16.05
N ARG A 55 -17.11 -26.19 -17.19
CA ARG A 55 -17.75 -26.39 -18.49
C ARG A 55 -18.63 -27.64 -18.45
N GLY A 56 -19.92 -27.47 -18.72
CA GLY A 56 -20.93 -28.54 -18.63
C GLY A 56 -21.50 -28.79 -17.24
N ALA A 57 -21.09 -28.01 -16.23
CA ALA A 57 -21.55 -28.11 -14.84
C ALA A 57 -22.03 -26.77 -14.26
N TRP A 58 -22.33 -25.78 -15.12
CA TRP A 58 -22.76 -24.43 -14.71
C TRP A 58 -24.12 -24.42 -14.00
N ASP A 59 -24.98 -25.39 -14.30
CA ASP A 59 -26.24 -25.64 -13.60
C ASP A 59 -26.02 -25.85 -12.09
N LYS A 60 -24.94 -26.54 -11.71
CA LYS A 60 -24.60 -26.82 -10.30
C LYS A 60 -24.26 -25.56 -9.50
N VAL A 61 -23.80 -24.49 -10.16
CA VAL A 61 -23.47 -23.22 -9.49
C VAL A 61 -24.72 -22.57 -8.90
N ARG A 62 -25.90 -22.78 -9.49
CA ARG A 62 -27.16 -22.26 -8.95
C ARG A 62 -27.50 -22.87 -7.59
N ASP A 63 -27.21 -24.15 -7.42
CA ASP A 63 -27.69 -24.97 -6.30
C ASP A 63 -26.64 -25.17 -5.21
N ASP A 64 -25.35 -25.19 -5.57
CA ASP A 64 -24.25 -25.36 -4.63
C ASP A 64 -23.65 -24.01 -4.20
N VAL A 65 -23.81 -23.68 -2.92
CA VAL A 65 -23.31 -22.44 -2.34
C VAL A 65 -21.78 -22.33 -2.36
N VAL A 66 -21.05 -23.44 -2.22
CA VAL A 66 -19.59 -23.46 -2.31
C VAL A 66 -19.17 -23.07 -3.72
N LEU A 67 -19.83 -23.64 -4.74
CA LEU A 67 -19.54 -23.29 -6.13
C LEU A 67 -19.83 -21.81 -6.43
N LYS A 68 -20.87 -21.22 -5.82
CA LYS A 68 -21.12 -19.76 -5.94
C LYS A 68 -19.95 -18.92 -5.45
N PHE A 69 -19.45 -19.23 -4.25
CA PHE A 69 -18.28 -18.56 -3.69
C PHE A 69 -17.05 -18.71 -4.59
N MET A 70 -16.77 -19.94 -5.05
CA MET A 70 -15.62 -20.22 -5.92
C MET A 70 -15.72 -19.47 -7.26
N VAL A 71 -16.89 -19.42 -7.90
CA VAL A 71 -17.11 -18.73 -9.18
C VAL A 71 -16.93 -17.22 -9.02
N VAL A 72 -17.56 -16.62 -8.00
CA VAL A 72 -17.40 -15.17 -7.75
C VAL A 72 -15.95 -14.85 -7.41
N ALA A 73 -15.28 -15.71 -6.64
CA ALA A 73 -13.87 -15.54 -6.34
C ALA A 73 -13.03 -15.50 -7.61
N VAL A 74 -13.09 -16.55 -8.44
CA VAL A 74 -12.29 -16.63 -9.67
C VAL A 74 -12.62 -15.48 -10.65
N THR A 75 -13.88 -15.03 -10.67
CA THR A 75 -14.28 -13.86 -11.46
C THR A 75 -13.63 -12.57 -10.94
N ALA A 76 -13.68 -12.33 -9.63
CA ALA A 76 -13.04 -11.18 -9.00
C ALA A 76 -11.51 -11.21 -9.16
N TYR A 77 -10.90 -12.40 -9.13
CA TYR A 77 -9.49 -12.60 -9.46
C TYR A 77 -9.19 -12.19 -10.90
N GLY A 78 -10.00 -12.63 -11.87
CA GLY A 78 -9.90 -12.21 -13.26
C GLY A 78 -9.97 -10.70 -13.43
N MET A 79 -10.92 -10.06 -12.75
CA MET A 79 -11.09 -8.62 -12.77
C MET A 79 -9.89 -7.89 -12.16
N ALA A 80 -9.45 -8.27 -10.96
CA ALA A 80 -8.30 -7.65 -10.30
C ALA A 80 -7.01 -7.86 -11.10
N THR A 81 -6.80 -9.05 -11.66
CA THR A 81 -5.60 -9.36 -12.47
C THR A 81 -5.65 -8.80 -13.89
N PHE A 82 -6.79 -8.30 -14.34
CA PHE A 82 -6.90 -7.43 -15.51
C PHE A 82 -6.62 -5.97 -15.16
N GLU A 83 -7.25 -5.50 -14.08
CA GLU A 83 -7.14 -4.14 -13.62
C GLU A 83 -5.72 -3.77 -13.17
N GLY A 84 -5.01 -4.65 -12.46
CA GLY A 84 -3.64 -4.40 -12.01
C GLY A 84 -2.68 -4.03 -13.16
N PRO A 85 -2.59 -4.86 -14.22
CA PRO A 85 -1.85 -4.51 -15.43
C PRO A 85 -2.29 -3.19 -16.08
N MET A 86 -3.59 -2.87 -16.10
CA MET A 86 -4.05 -1.58 -16.60
C MET A 86 -3.55 -0.42 -15.73
N LEU A 87 -3.63 -0.55 -14.40
CA LEU A 87 -3.12 0.43 -13.44
C LEU A 87 -1.59 0.60 -13.50
N SER A 88 -0.87 -0.41 -14.01
CA SER A 88 0.58 -0.33 -14.26
C SER A 88 0.94 0.49 -15.49
N LEU A 89 0.00 0.78 -16.38
CA LEU A 89 0.26 1.66 -17.52
C LEU A 89 0.39 3.10 -17.02
N LYS A 90 1.46 3.79 -17.42
CA LYS A 90 1.75 5.15 -16.97
C LYS A 90 0.56 6.11 -17.17
N ASN A 91 -0.08 6.11 -18.34
CA ASN A 91 -1.26 6.94 -18.59
C ASN A 91 -2.44 6.68 -17.63
N VAL A 92 -2.70 5.43 -17.26
CA VAL A 92 -3.77 5.06 -16.32
C VAL A 92 -3.33 5.37 -14.88
N SER A 93 -2.09 5.04 -14.53
CA SER A 93 -1.50 5.35 -13.22
C SER A 93 -1.50 6.85 -12.91
N ALA A 94 -1.30 7.70 -13.93
CA ALA A 94 -1.39 9.14 -13.77
C ALA A 94 -2.76 9.60 -13.23
N ILE A 95 -3.82 8.81 -13.46
CA ILE A 95 -5.18 9.04 -12.94
C ILE A 95 -5.36 8.31 -11.61
N ALA A 96 -5.07 7.01 -11.58
CA ALA A 96 -5.42 6.17 -10.45
C ALA A 96 -4.50 6.30 -9.24
N HIS A 97 -3.19 6.55 -9.44
CA HIS A 97 -2.21 6.58 -8.36
C HIS A 97 -2.56 7.68 -7.34
N TYR A 98 -2.46 7.31 -6.06
CA TYR A 98 -2.90 8.04 -4.87
C TYR A 98 -4.41 8.15 -4.63
N THR A 99 -5.25 7.76 -5.58
CA THR A 99 -6.72 7.86 -5.47
C THR A 99 -7.34 6.61 -4.84
N ASP A 100 -8.63 6.70 -4.52
CA ASP A 100 -9.44 5.58 -4.03
C ASP A 100 -9.68 4.48 -5.09
N TRP A 101 -9.27 4.67 -6.35
CA TRP A 101 -9.24 3.58 -7.33
C TRP A 101 -8.31 2.45 -6.86
N ILE A 102 -7.11 2.78 -6.37
CA ILE A 102 -6.18 1.76 -5.84
C ILE A 102 -6.82 0.99 -4.67
N VAL A 103 -7.63 1.67 -3.86
CA VAL A 103 -8.38 1.04 -2.77
C VAL A 103 -9.48 0.13 -3.30
N ALA A 104 -10.21 0.52 -4.34
CA ALA A 104 -11.18 -0.35 -5.00
C ALA A 104 -10.51 -1.62 -5.53
N HIS A 105 -9.42 -1.47 -6.27
CA HIS A 105 -8.63 -2.55 -6.85
C HIS A 105 -8.19 -3.59 -5.81
N VAL A 106 -7.58 -3.14 -4.71
CA VAL A 106 -7.11 -4.06 -3.66
C VAL A 106 -8.28 -4.76 -2.96
N HIS A 107 -9.48 -4.16 -2.87
CA HIS A 107 -10.64 -4.81 -2.24
C HIS A 107 -11.37 -5.76 -3.18
N VAL A 108 -11.35 -5.55 -4.50
CA VAL A 108 -11.79 -6.58 -5.46
C VAL A 108 -10.91 -7.83 -5.31
N GLY A 109 -9.58 -7.67 -5.21
CA GLY A 109 -8.66 -8.78 -4.95
C GLY A 109 -8.80 -9.39 -3.53
N GLY A 110 -8.85 -8.54 -2.51
CA GLY A 110 -8.85 -8.98 -1.10
C GLY A 110 -10.18 -9.57 -0.65
N LEU A 111 -11.29 -8.87 -0.90
CA LEU A 111 -12.62 -9.33 -0.49
C LEU A 111 -13.26 -10.23 -1.55
N GLY A 112 -13.15 -9.84 -2.82
CA GLY A 112 -13.74 -10.55 -3.94
C GLY A 112 -13.04 -11.85 -4.28
N TRP A 113 -11.71 -11.85 -4.43
CA TRP A 113 -10.96 -13.08 -4.69
C TRP A 113 -10.61 -13.83 -3.40
N ASN A 114 -9.69 -13.31 -2.59
CA ASN A 114 -9.13 -14.04 -1.46
C ASN A 114 -10.21 -14.44 -0.45
N GLY A 115 -11.06 -13.48 -0.06
CA GLY A 115 -12.12 -13.71 0.91
C GLY A 115 -13.15 -14.74 0.43
N MET A 116 -13.75 -14.53 -0.76
CA MET A 116 -14.75 -15.47 -1.29
C MET A 116 -14.18 -16.87 -1.52
N LEU A 117 -12.96 -16.99 -2.04
CA LEU A 117 -12.28 -18.28 -2.21
C LEU A 117 -12.15 -18.98 -0.86
N THR A 118 -11.64 -18.27 0.14
CA THR A 118 -11.46 -18.78 1.50
C THR A 118 -12.77 -19.22 2.11
N PHE A 119 -13.84 -18.43 1.96
CA PHE A 119 -15.17 -18.80 2.46
C PHE A 119 -15.71 -20.07 1.81
N GLY A 120 -15.57 -20.20 0.49
CA GLY A 120 -15.92 -21.42 -0.24
C GLY A 120 -15.15 -22.63 0.30
N ILE A 121 -13.83 -22.50 0.48
CA ILE A 121 -12.98 -23.56 1.03
C ILE A 121 -13.42 -23.94 2.44
N VAL A 122 -13.67 -22.98 3.33
CA VAL A 122 -14.12 -23.23 4.70
C VAL A 122 -15.46 -23.97 4.72
N TYR A 123 -16.45 -23.54 3.93
CA TYR A 123 -17.74 -24.22 3.85
C TYR A 123 -17.64 -25.64 3.27
N TRP A 124 -16.66 -25.91 2.42
CA TRP A 124 -16.40 -27.24 1.88
C TRP A 124 -15.64 -28.14 2.87
N MET A 125 -14.64 -27.58 3.54
CA MET A 125 -13.68 -28.31 4.36
C MET A 125 -14.22 -28.63 5.75
N MET A 126 -14.88 -27.69 6.42
CA MET A 126 -15.31 -27.85 7.82
C MET A 126 -16.27 -29.04 8.03
N PRO A 127 -17.32 -29.25 7.21
CA PRO A 127 -18.17 -30.43 7.37
C PRO A 127 -17.42 -31.75 7.19
N ARG A 128 -16.40 -31.80 6.30
CA ARG A 128 -15.59 -33.00 6.02
C ARG A 128 -14.69 -33.36 7.20
N ILE A 129 -13.95 -32.38 7.73
CA ILE A 129 -13.09 -32.57 8.91
C ILE A 129 -13.88 -33.12 10.11
N PHE A 130 -15.14 -32.69 10.26
CA PHE A 130 -15.99 -33.08 11.39
C PHE A 130 -17.00 -34.18 11.04
N GLY A 131 -16.86 -34.85 9.88
CA GLY A 131 -17.70 -35.99 9.51
C GLY A 131 -19.20 -35.70 9.50
N THR A 132 -19.60 -34.50 9.11
CA THR A 132 -20.98 -34.02 9.20
C THR A 132 -21.41 -33.24 7.97
N THR A 133 -22.67 -32.82 7.93
CA THR A 133 -23.18 -31.91 6.90
C THR A 133 -23.17 -30.47 7.41
N LEU A 134 -23.05 -29.51 6.50
CA LEU A 134 -23.14 -28.09 6.85
C LEU A 134 -24.46 -27.79 7.57
N TYR A 135 -24.40 -27.11 8.71
CA TYR A 135 -25.55 -26.82 9.55
C TYR A 135 -26.70 -26.11 8.81
N SER A 136 -26.40 -25.09 8.00
CA SER A 136 -27.41 -24.41 7.19
C SER A 136 -26.88 -23.90 5.86
N LYS A 137 -27.37 -24.48 4.76
CA LYS A 137 -27.13 -23.97 3.41
C LYS A 137 -27.77 -22.60 3.18
N LYS A 138 -28.90 -22.30 3.85
CA LYS A 138 -29.56 -20.99 3.77
C LYS A 138 -28.68 -19.87 4.35
N LEU A 139 -28.04 -20.11 5.49
CA LEU A 139 -27.12 -19.14 6.09
C LEU A 139 -25.87 -18.94 5.24
N ALA A 140 -25.32 -20.00 4.65
CA ALA A 140 -24.22 -19.87 3.70
C ALA A 140 -24.61 -19.06 2.46
N ASN A 141 -25.84 -19.25 1.94
CA ASN A 141 -26.32 -18.48 0.79
C ASN A 141 -26.60 -17.01 1.16
N ALA A 142 -27.08 -16.74 2.38
CA ALA A 142 -27.19 -15.37 2.89
C ALA A 142 -25.81 -14.70 3.02
N HIS A 143 -24.82 -15.41 3.57
CA HIS A 143 -23.44 -14.95 3.60
C HIS A 143 -22.91 -14.66 2.18
N PHE A 144 -23.14 -15.54 1.22
CA PHE A 144 -22.75 -15.33 -0.18
C PHE A 144 -23.28 -14.00 -0.73
N TRP A 145 -24.57 -13.70 -0.54
CA TRP A 145 -25.17 -12.46 -1.01
C TRP A 145 -24.66 -11.23 -0.27
N LEU A 146 -24.52 -11.31 1.06
CA LEU A 146 -23.94 -10.24 1.87
C LEU A 146 -22.50 -9.92 1.46
N GLY A 147 -21.69 -10.94 1.22
CA GLY A 147 -20.32 -10.77 0.72
C GLY A 147 -20.31 -10.13 -0.67
N THR A 148 -21.15 -10.63 -1.58
CA THR A 148 -21.17 -10.17 -2.99
C THR A 148 -21.65 -8.73 -3.09
N LEU A 149 -22.77 -8.40 -2.45
CA LEU A 149 -23.28 -7.03 -2.37
C LEU A 149 -22.31 -6.13 -1.60
N GLY A 150 -21.70 -6.65 -0.53
CA GLY A 150 -20.68 -5.96 0.24
C GLY A 150 -19.52 -5.50 -0.64
N ILE A 151 -18.98 -6.36 -1.49
CA ILE A 151 -17.92 -6.00 -2.45
C ILE A 151 -18.40 -4.95 -3.45
N ILE A 152 -19.61 -5.08 -4.00
CA ILE A 152 -20.14 -4.13 -4.99
C ILE A 152 -20.29 -2.73 -4.37
N PHE A 153 -20.91 -2.63 -3.20
CA PHE A 153 -21.06 -1.37 -2.47
C PHE A 153 -19.74 -0.82 -1.93
N TYR A 154 -18.69 -1.65 -1.87
CA TYR A 154 -17.35 -1.20 -1.56
C TYR A 154 -16.62 -0.65 -2.78
N ALA A 155 -16.51 -1.45 -3.85
CA ALA A 155 -15.63 -1.17 -4.97
C ALA A 155 -16.20 -0.12 -5.93
N VAL A 156 -17.49 -0.22 -6.31
CA VAL A 156 -18.10 0.67 -7.32
C VAL A 156 -18.04 2.15 -6.91
N PRO A 157 -18.42 2.53 -5.67
CA PRO A 157 -18.29 3.91 -5.22
C PRO A 157 -16.83 4.38 -5.20
N LEU A 158 -15.88 3.51 -4.88
CA LEU A 158 -14.46 3.88 -4.84
C LEU A 158 -13.83 4.02 -6.22
N TYR A 159 -14.30 3.28 -7.23
CA TYR A 159 -13.95 3.56 -8.62
C TYR A 159 -14.36 4.98 -9.01
N TRP A 160 -15.60 5.37 -8.70
CA TRP A 160 -16.05 6.75 -8.94
C TRP A 160 -15.32 7.78 -8.10
N ALA A 161 -15.05 7.51 -6.82
CA ALA A 161 -14.23 8.37 -5.99
C ALA A 161 -12.84 8.59 -6.61
N GLY A 162 -12.22 7.53 -7.16
CA GLY A 162 -10.90 7.61 -7.77
C GLY A 162 -10.85 8.53 -9.00
N PHE A 163 -11.81 8.36 -9.92
CA PHE A 163 -11.94 9.26 -11.08
C PHE A 163 -12.25 10.70 -10.64
N THR A 164 -13.19 10.89 -9.70
CA THR A 164 -13.56 12.20 -9.19
C THR A 164 -12.36 12.92 -8.55
N GLN A 165 -11.59 12.23 -7.70
CA GLN A 165 -10.37 12.76 -7.10
C GLN A 165 -9.38 13.23 -8.17
N SER A 166 -9.06 12.37 -9.15
CA SER A 166 -8.14 12.75 -10.22
C SER A 166 -8.66 13.94 -11.03
N MET A 167 -9.96 14.00 -11.33
CA MET A 167 -10.55 15.11 -12.07
C MET A 167 -10.48 16.41 -11.28
N MET A 168 -10.86 16.40 -10.00
CA MET A 168 -10.80 17.58 -9.13
C MET A 168 -9.36 18.07 -8.96
N TRP A 169 -8.40 17.16 -8.74
CA TRP A 169 -7.00 17.53 -8.55
C TRP A 169 -6.36 18.17 -9.80
N LYS A 170 -6.78 17.75 -10.99
CA LYS A 170 -6.24 18.21 -12.28
C LYS A 170 -7.03 19.34 -12.93
N ASN A 171 -8.12 19.79 -12.32
CA ASN A 171 -8.97 20.81 -12.92
C ASN A 171 -8.37 22.21 -12.75
N PHE A 172 -8.21 22.92 -13.86
CA PHE A 172 -7.73 24.30 -13.91
C PHE A 172 -8.85 25.23 -14.37
N THR A 173 -8.89 26.44 -13.82
CA THR A 173 -9.71 27.54 -14.32
C THR A 173 -9.17 28.03 -15.68
N GLU A 174 -9.97 28.82 -16.40
CA GLU A 174 -9.52 29.47 -17.65
C GLU A 174 -8.31 30.38 -17.43
N SER A 175 -8.18 30.97 -16.23
CA SER A 175 -7.01 31.75 -15.80
C SER A 175 -5.78 30.90 -15.47
N GLY A 176 -5.86 29.57 -15.56
CA GLY A 176 -4.75 28.66 -15.35
C GLY A 176 -4.43 28.35 -13.88
N GLN A 177 -5.34 28.65 -12.95
CA GLN A 177 -5.21 28.33 -11.52
C GLN A 177 -5.94 27.02 -11.19
N LEU A 178 -5.51 26.33 -10.13
CA LEU A 178 -6.21 25.12 -9.68
C LEU A 178 -7.61 25.47 -9.19
N LYS A 179 -8.63 24.80 -9.76
CA LYS A 179 -10.03 25.10 -9.48
C LYS A 179 -10.47 24.72 -8.06
N TYR A 180 -9.92 23.62 -7.53
CA TYR A 180 -10.31 23.07 -6.23
C TYR A 180 -9.13 23.03 -5.27
N ALA A 181 -9.34 23.46 -4.03
CA ALA A 181 -8.45 23.15 -2.92
C ALA A 181 -8.45 21.64 -2.63
N PHE A 182 -7.38 21.14 -2.02
CA PHE A 182 -7.30 19.71 -1.70
C PHE A 182 -8.42 19.30 -0.71
N LEU A 183 -8.68 20.15 0.29
CA LEU A 183 -9.70 19.91 1.31
C LEU A 183 -11.11 19.79 0.74
N GLU A 184 -11.45 20.57 -0.29
CA GLU A 184 -12.74 20.44 -0.99
C GLU A 184 -12.91 19.05 -1.62
N THR A 185 -11.83 18.48 -2.15
CA THR A 185 -11.88 17.10 -2.68
C THR A 185 -12.16 16.11 -1.55
N VAL A 186 -11.49 16.27 -0.40
CA VAL A 186 -11.68 15.40 0.77
C VAL A 186 -13.11 15.45 1.29
N THR A 187 -13.69 16.64 1.44
CA THR A 187 -15.07 16.78 1.93
C THR A 187 -16.09 16.27 0.91
N TYR A 188 -15.81 16.41 -0.39
CA TYR A 188 -16.64 15.84 -1.46
C TYR A 188 -16.65 14.30 -1.45
N MET A 189 -15.63 13.64 -0.89
CA MET A 189 -15.57 12.17 -0.85
C MET A 189 -16.51 11.52 0.17
N LYS A 190 -17.13 12.27 1.09
CA LYS A 190 -17.95 11.74 2.19
C LYS A 190 -19.03 10.73 1.74
N PRO A 191 -19.82 10.97 0.67
CA PRO A 191 -20.85 10.01 0.24
C PRO A 191 -20.25 8.68 -0.24
N TYR A 192 -19.12 8.71 -0.94
CA TYR A 192 -18.43 7.49 -1.38
C TYR A 192 -17.92 6.67 -0.19
N TYR A 193 -17.43 7.34 0.85
CA TYR A 193 -16.98 6.68 2.08
C TYR A 193 -18.14 6.11 2.92
N ALA A 194 -19.31 6.74 2.89
CA ALA A 194 -20.52 6.18 3.49
C ALA A 194 -20.92 4.86 2.79
N MET A 195 -20.91 4.84 1.44
CA MET A 195 -21.22 3.62 0.68
C MET A 195 -20.16 2.52 0.89
N ARG A 196 -18.88 2.89 0.92
CA ARG A 196 -17.78 1.97 1.29
C ARG A 196 -18.02 1.34 2.66
N SER A 197 -18.43 2.14 3.65
CA SER A 197 -18.70 1.68 5.02
C SER A 197 -19.90 0.74 5.07
N LEU A 198 -20.95 1.02 4.28
CA LEU A 198 -22.08 0.11 4.10
C LEU A 198 -21.61 -1.24 3.50
N GLY A 199 -20.83 -1.21 2.42
CA GLY A 199 -20.30 -2.41 1.79
C GLY A 199 -19.44 -3.26 2.74
N GLY A 200 -18.53 -2.63 3.48
CA GLY A 200 -17.72 -3.29 4.51
C GLY A 200 -18.56 -3.91 5.63
N THR A 201 -19.60 -3.20 6.09
CA THR A 201 -20.52 -3.71 7.13
C THR A 201 -21.28 -4.94 6.64
N LEU A 202 -21.82 -4.93 5.42
CA LEU A 202 -22.48 -6.09 4.82
C LEU A 202 -21.54 -7.30 4.77
N TYR A 203 -20.30 -7.08 4.34
CA TYR A 203 -19.30 -8.15 4.26
C TYR A 203 -19.00 -8.75 5.64
N ILE A 204 -18.78 -7.91 6.67
CA ILE A 204 -18.54 -8.34 8.05
C ILE A 204 -19.73 -9.10 8.63
N LEU A 205 -20.96 -8.64 8.39
CA LEU A 205 -22.17 -9.36 8.80
C LEU A 205 -22.22 -10.76 8.16
N GLY A 206 -21.82 -10.87 6.90
CA GLY A 206 -21.62 -12.14 6.23
C GLY A 206 -20.63 -13.06 6.95
N VAL A 207 -19.48 -12.54 7.37
CA VAL A 207 -18.47 -13.28 8.14
C VAL A 207 -19.04 -13.77 9.48
N PHE A 208 -19.82 -12.97 10.19
CA PHE A 208 -20.47 -13.43 11.43
C PHE A 208 -21.46 -14.58 11.18
N LEU A 209 -22.22 -14.54 10.08
CA LEU A 209 -23.06 -15.68 9.67
C LEU A 209 -22.23 -16.92 9.37
N MET A 210 -21.07 -16.77 8.74
CA MET A 210 -20.13 -17.88 8.52
C MET A 210 -19.67 -18.48 9.83
N ILE A 211 -19.15 -17.66 10.74
CA ILE A 211 -18.63 -18.11 12.04
C ILE A 211 -19.71 -18.90 12.77
N TYR A 212 -20.92 -18.35 12.85
CA TYR A 212 -22.04 -19.03 13.49
C TYR A 212 -22.39 -20.37 12.82
N ASN A 213 -22.49 -20.39 11.48
CA ASN A 213 -22.83 -21.60 10.73
C ASN A 213 -21.75 -22.69 10.87
N VAL A 214 -20.47 -22.31 10.79
CA VAL A 214 -19.33 -23.21 10.98
C VAL A 214 -19.30 -23.72 12.41
N TYR A 215 -19.45 -22.86 13.42
CA TYR A 215 -19.50 -23.28 14.83
C TYR A 215 -20.59 -24.33 15.07
N LYS A 216 -21.80 -24.09 14.55
CA LYS A 216 -22.91 -25.06 14.66
C LYS A 216 -22.63 -26.36 13.92
N THR A 217 -21.95 -26.30 12.78
CA THR A 217 -21.51 -27.48 12.01
C THR A 217 -20.50 -28.31 12.82
N VAL A 218 -19.46 -27.67 13.34
CA VAL A 218 -18.43 -28.30 14.18
C VAL A 218 -19.04 -28.96 15.41
N LYS A 219 -19.95 -28.27 16.09
CA LYS A 219 -20.63 -28.79 17.29
C LYS A 219 -21.52 -30.00 17.01
N ALA A 220 -22.05 -30.13 15.79
CA ALA A 220 -22.89 -31.26 15.40
C ALA A 220 -22.06 -32.48 14.93
N GLY A 221 -20.81 -32.26 14.53
CA GLY A 221 -19.91 -33.32 14.06
C GLY A 221 -18.94 -33.83 15.12
N LYS A 222 -18.08 -34.75 14.71
CA LYS A 222 -16.95 -35.24 15.49
C LYS A 222 -15.70 -35.18 14.62
N LEU A 223 -14.59 -34.70 15.17
CA LEU A 223 -13.35 -34.61 14.44
C LEU A 223 -12.93 -36.00 13.93
N ILE A 224 -12.80 -36.14 12.61
CA ILE A 224 -12.19 -37.28 11.96
C ILE A 224 -10.70 -37.01 11.92
N ALA A 225 -9.98 -37.52 12.92
CA ALA A 225 -8.54 -37.25 13.06
C ALA A 225 -7.70 -37.92 11.97
N ASN A 226 -8.16 -39.08 11.47
CA ASN A 226 -7.49 -39.84 10.43
C ASN A 226 -8.53 -40.32 9.41
N GLU A 227 -8.29 -40.04 8.14
CA GLU A 227 -9.04 -40.59 7.02
C GLU A 227 -8.08 -41.47 6.21
N ALA A 228 -8.50 -42.68 5.87
CA ALA A 228 -7.73 -43.52 4.97
C ALA A 228 -7.74 -42.86 3.58
N ALA A 229 -6.58 -42.35 3.16
CA ALA A 229 -6.41 -41.74 1.86
C ALA A 229 -5.39 -42.55 1.07
N GLU A 230 -5.71 -42.83 -0.20
CA GLU A 230 -4.79 -43.42 -1.16
C GLU A 230 -4.50 -42.39 -2.26
N ALA A 231 -3.22 -42.24 -2.60
CA ALA A 231 -2.85 -41.48 -3.78
C ALA A 231 -3.10 -42.37 -5.01
N PRO A 232 -3.59 -41.83 -6.13
CA PRO A 232 -3.64 -42.58 -7.38
C PRO A 232 -2.24 -43.13 -7.69
N ALA A 233 -2.19 -44.35 -8.24
CA ALA A 233 -0.93 -44.99 -8.58
C ALA A 233 -0.08 -44.06 -9.45
N LEU A 234 1.21 -43.93 -9.11
CA LEU A 234 2.16 -43.14 -9.85
C LEU A 234 2.24 -43.69 -11.27
N VAL A 235 1.64 -42.99 -12.23
CA VAL A 235 1.70 -43.37 -13.64
C VAL A 235 3.14 -43.16 -14.09
N THR A 236 3.79 -44.22 -14.59
CA THR A 236 5.11 -44.10 -15.23
C THR A 236 4.99 -43.20 -16.45
N GLU A 237 5.61 -42.03 -16.38
CA GLU A 237 5.67 -41.04 -17.46
C GLU A 237 6.19 -41.69 -18.75
N VAL A 238 5.35 -41.74 -19.79
CA VAL A 238 5.72 -42.25 -21.12
C VAL A 238 6.30 -41.10 -21.92
N LYS A 239 7.48 -41.31 -22.52
CA LYS A 239 8.03 -40.34 -23.49
C LYS A 239 7.12 -40.28 -24.71
N HIS A 240 6.53 -39.11 -24.95
CA HIS A 240 5.78 -38.82 -26.17
C HIS A 240 6.75 -38.50 -27.32
N ALA A 241 6.34 -38.83 -28.55
CA ALA A 241 7.10 -38.46 -29.74
C ALA A 241 7.17 -36.92 -29.86
N GLY A 242 8.37 -36.38 -30.12
CA GLY A 242 8.59 -34.94 -30.26
C GLY A 242 8.92 -34.19 -28.96
N GLU A 243 9.28 -34.90 -27.88
CA GLU A 243 9.70 -34.25 -26.63
C GLU A 243 11.00 -33.45 -26.75
N HIS A 244 10.98 -32.24 -26.20
CA HIS A 244 12.15 -31.36 -26.15
C HIS A 244 13.14 -31.74 -25.03
N TRP A 245 14.39 -31.30 -25.19
CA TRP A 245 15.50 -31.58 -24.27
C TRP A 245 15.24 -31.17 -22.81
N HIS A 246 14.40 -30.16 -22.56
CA HIS A 246 14.11 -29.63 -21.22
C HIS A 246 12.99 -30.39 -20.48
N ARG A 247 12.37 -31.41 -21.09
CA ARG A 247 11.21 -32.09 -20.49
C ARG A 247 11.49 -32.76 -19.14
N TRP A 248 12.72 -33.19 -18.91
CA TRP A 248 13.13 -33.80 -17.64
C TRP A 248 13.06 -32.80 -16.46
N ILE A 249 13.15 -31.50 -16.75
CA ILE A 249 13.00 -30.41 -15.79
C ILE A 249 11.51 -30.20 -15.50
N GLU A 250 10.69 -30.02 -16.54
CA GLU A 250 9.28 -29.64 -16.40
C GLU A 250 8.39 -30.70 -15.74
N ARG A 251 8.75 -31.98 -15.91
CA ARG A 251 8.02 -33.11 -15.34
C ARG A 251 8.21 -33.25 -13.84
N LYS A 252 9.30 -32.73 -13.30
CA LYS A 252 9.64 -32.89 -11.89
C LYS A 252 9.56 -31.53 -11.20
N PRO A 253 8.73 -31.39 -10.15
CA PRO A 253 8.56 -30.10 -9.49
C PRO A 253 9.86 -29.60 -8.85
N VAL A 254 10.71 -30.49 -8.32
CA VAL A 254 11.95 -30.10 -7.62
C VAL A 254 13.01 -29.51 -8.55
N PRO A 255 13.43 -30.15 -9.67
CA PRO A 255 14.37 -29.55 -10.62
C PRO A 255 13.90 -28.21 -11.18
N LEU A 256 12.62 -28.10 -11.56
CA LEU A 256 12.09 -26.85 -12.09
C LEU A 256 12.08 -25.75 -11.02
N MET A 257 11.71 -26.07 -9.77
CA MET A 257 11.79 -25.14 -8.64
C MET A 257 13.22 -24.62 -8.44
N VAL A 258 14.23 -25.50 -8.41
CA VAL A 258 15.63 -25.12 -8.23
C VAL A 258 16.11 -24.21 -9.37
N LEU A 259 15.81 -24.58 -10.61
CA LEU A 259 16.22 -23.77 -11.77
C LEU A 259 15.50 -22.43 -11.80
N SER A 260 14.19 -22.39 -11.51
CA SER A 260 13.45 -21.14 -11.38
C SER A 260 14.03 -20.25 -10.27
N LEU A 261 14.40 -20.81 -9.12
CA LEU A 261 15.06 -20.07 -8.05
C LEU A 261 16.39 -19.47 -8.51
N VAL A 262 17.24 -20.26 -9.20
CA VAL A 262 18.52 -19.77 -9.73
C VAL A 262 18.29 -18.61 -10.71
N VAL A 263 17.34 -18.75 -11.63
CA VAL A 263 17.02 -17.70 -12.61
C VAL A 263 16.47 -16.44 -11.92
N ILE A 264 15.63 -16.60 -10.89
CA ILE A 264 15.12 -15.50 -10.07
C ILE A 264 16.26 -14.79 -9.34
N LEU A 265 17.20 -15.52 -8.74
CA LEU A 265 18.35 -14.93 -8.05
C LEU A 265 19.27 -14.18 -9.01
N ILE A 266 19.50 -14.72 -10.20
CA ILE A 266 20.26 -14.01 -11.25
C ILE A 266 19.53 -12.74 -11.67
N GLY A 267 18.22 -12.82 -11.92
CA GLY A 267 17.39 -11.66 -12.27
C GLY A 267 17.42 -10.58 -11.19
N GLY A 268 17.19 -10.97 -9.94
CA GLY A 268 17.26 -10.07 -8.79
C GLY A 268 18.64 -9.45 -8.61
N ALA A 269 19.72 -10.22 -8.82
CA ALA A 269 21.08 -9.67 -8.80
C ALA A 269 21.30 -8.62 -9.91
N VAL A 270 20.83 -8.89 -11.13
CA VAL A 270 20.91 -7.94 -12.27
C VAL A 270 20.09 -6.68 -12.04
N GLU A 271 18.99 -6.74 -11.28
CA GLU A 271 18.20 -5.56 -10.93
C GLU A 271 18.83 -4.75 -9.77
N ILE A 272 19.23 -5.45 -8.71
CA ILE A 272 19.69 -4.84 -7.46
C ILE A 272 21.11 -4.28 -7.61
N ILE A 273 22.04 -5.05 -8.15
CA ILE A 273 23.48 -4.72 -8.13
C ILE A 273 23.75 -3.41 -8.91
N PRO A 274 23.27 -3.21 -10.15
CA PRO A 274 23.51 -1.95 -10.87
C PRO A 274 22.88 -0.75 -10.18
N THR A 275 21.74 -0.92 -9.50
CA THR A 275 21.06 0.16 -8.77
C THR A 275 21.92 0.67 -7.62
N PHE A 276 22.64 -0.21 -6.91
CA PHE A 276 23.53 0.17 -5.81
C PHE A 276 24.94 0.57 -6.25
N LEU A 277 25.48 -0.03 -7.32
CA LEU A 277 26.86 0.22 -7.76
C LEU A 277 27.00 1.44 -8.69
N ILE A 278 25.98 1.73 -9.50
CA ILE A 278 26.04 2.82 -10.47
C ILE A 278 25.54 4.10 -9.79
N LYS A 279 26.46 4.96 -9.35
CA LYS A 279 26.14 6.22 -8.64
C LYS A 279 25.18 7.14 -9.39
N SER A 280 25.15 7.10 -10.73
CA SER A 280 24.20 7.89 -11.52
C SER A 280 22.74 7.43 -11.38
N ASN A 281 22.48 6.23 -10.85
CA ASN A 281 21.13 5.73 -10.60
C ASN A 281 20.51 6.34 -9.33
N VAL A 282 21.34 6.79 -8.37
CA VAL A 282 20.91 7.48 -7.15
C VAL A 282 21.72 8.78 -7.00
N PRO A 283 21.40 9.82 -7.79
CA PRO A 283 22.14 11.07 -7.72
C PRO A 283 21.93 11.71 -6.35
N THR A 284 23.02 11.93 -5.61
CA THR A 284 22.97 12.68 -4.35
C THR A 284 22.89 14.18 -4.63
N ILE A 285 22.01 14.88 -3.95
CA ILE A 285 21.92 16.35 -4.01
C ILE A 285 22.76 16.92 -2.88
N SER A 286 23.75 17.75 -3.20
CA SER A 286 24.70 18.28 -2.20
C SER A 286 24.06 19.17 -1.13
N SER A 287 22.92 19.80 -1.43
CA SER A 287 22.19 20.61 -0.46
C SER A 287 21.43 19.77 0.56
N VAL A 288 21.17 18.48 0.28
CA VAL A 288 20.43 17.59 1.17
C VAL A 288 21.31 17.15 2.33
N LYS A 289 20.89 17.49 3.56
CA LYS A 289 21.62 17.23 4.80
C LYS A 289 20.97 16.10 5.62
N PRO A 290 21.75 15.34 6.40
CA PRO A 290 21.21 14.41 7.39
C PRO A 290 20.24 15.12 8.35
N TYR A 291 19.17 14.44 8.74
CA TYR A 291 18.24 14.96 9.75
C TYR A 291 18.98 15.30 11.05
N THR A 292 18.62 16.41 11.69
CA THR A 292 19.07 16.66 13.06
C THR A 292 18.50 15.58 14.01
N PRO A 293 19.05 15.42 15.23
CA PRO A 293 18.51 14.49 16.20
C PRO A 293 17.02 14.72 16.53
N LEU A 294 16.56 15.98 16.56
CA LEU A 294 15.15 16.30 16.81
C LEU A 294 14.27 15.99 15.60
N GLU A 295 14.73 16.28 14.39
CA GLU A 295 14.01 15.96 13.15
C GLU A 295 13.89 14.45 12.95
N LEU A 296 14.94 13.68 13.27
CA LEU A 296 14.91 12.22 13.20
C LEU A 296 13.88 11.64 14.20
N GLN A 297 13.83 12.19 15.42
CA GLN A 297 12.78 11.87 16.39
C GLN A 297 11.39 12.22 15.86
N GLY A 298 11.21 13.40 15.27
CA GLY A 298 9.95 13.84 14.67
C GLY A 298 9.49 12.94 13.52
N ARG A 299 10.44 12.47 12.70
CA ARG A 299 10.19 11.51 11.64
C ARG A 299 9.73 10.16 12.19
N ASP A 300 10.39 9.67 13.23
CA ASP A 300 9.99 8.41 13.88
C ASP A 300 8.58 8.52 14.48
N LEU A 301 8.23 9.68 15.06
CA LEU A 301 6.87 9.97 15.53
C LEU A 301 5.87 9.99 14.37
N TYR A 302 6.20 10.66 13.26
CA TYR A 302 5.38 10.69 12.05
C TYR A 302 5.08 9.28 11.51
N VAL A 303 6.07 8.38 11.55
CA VAL A 303 5.90 6.97 11.16
C VAL A 303 5.10 6.19 12.20
N ARG A 304 5.42 6.34 13.49
CA ARG A 304 4.74 5.65 14.61
C ARG A 304 3.24 5.86 14.59
N GLU A 305 2.82 7.06 14.20
CA GLU A 305 1.44 7.52 14.26
C GLU A 305 0.72 7.33 12.92
N GLY A 306 1.40 6.75 11.93
CA GLY A 306 0.81 6.41 10.64
C GLY A 306 0.48 7.62 9.77
N CYS A 307 1.10 8.79 9.99
CA CYS A 307 0.82 10.00 9.21
C CYS A 307 1.06 9.78 7.70
N TYR A 308 2.03 8.92 7.35
CA TYR A 308 2.37 8.52 5.98
C TYR A 308 1.24 7.78 5.22
N THR A 309 0.24 7.26 5.95
CA THR A 309 -0.92 6.59 5.34
C THR A 309 -1.91 7.59 4.73
N CYS A 310 -1.89 8.83 5.23
CA CYS A 310 -2.73 9.93 4.76
C CYS A 310 -1.95 10.89 3.86
N HIS A 311 -0.71 11.18 4.21
CA HIS A 311 0.14 12.17 3.57
C HIS A 311 1.32 11.48 2.90
N SER A 312 1.45 11.65 1.58
CA SER A 312 2.67 11.27 0.89
C SER A 312 3.74 12.35 1.07
N GLN A 313 4.99 11.95 0.84
CA GLN A 313 6.13 12.86 0.71
C GLN A 313 6.75 12.69 -0.68
N MET A 314 5.93 12.75 -1.73
CA MET A 314 6.33 12.42 -3.10
C MET A 314 5.46 13.16 -4.11
N ILE A 315 5.90 14.35 -4.50
CA ILE A 315 5.25 15.19 -5.51
C ILE A 315 5.58 14.66 -6.90
N ARG A 316 4.55 14.35 -7.69
CA ARG A 316 4.71 13.82 -9.05
C ARG A 316 4.99 14.94 -10.06
N PRO A 317 5.67 14.66 -11.18
CA PRO A 317 5.99 15.64 -12.22
C PRO A 317 4.77 15.95 -13.12
N PHE A 318 3.64 16.31 -12.50
CA PHE A 318 2.45 16.81 -13.18
C PHE A 318 2.25 18.27 -12.84
N ARG A 319 1.84 19.08 -13.81
CA ARG A 319 1.51 20.49 -13.58
C ARG A 319 0.56 20.68 -12.40
N SER A 320 -0.51 19.87 -12.32
CA SER A 320 -1.48 19.92 -11.23
C SER A 320 -0.90 19.67 -9.83
N GLU A 321 0.21 18.95 -9.75
CA GLU A 321 0.91 18.73 -8.48
C GLU A 321 1.93 19.81 -8.22
N THR A 322 2.70 20.21 -9.23
CA THR A 322 3.73 21.23 -9.02
C THR A 322 3.16 22.61 -8.71
N GLU A 323 2.03 22.95 -9.32
CA GLU A 323 1.27 24.18 -8.98
C GLU A 323 0.70 24.14 -7.57
N ARG A 324 0.41 22.94 -7.04
CA ARG A 324 -0.20 22.77 -5.72
C ARG A 324 0.83 22.70 -4.60
N TYR A 325 1.91 21.97 -4.82
CA TYR A 325 2.85 21.53 -3.79
C TYR A 325 4.28 22.04 -4.02
N GLY A 326 4.57 22.71 -5.14
CA GLY A 326 5.92 23.14 -5.51
C GLY A 326 6.68 22.11 -6.34
N GLU A 327 7.99 22.28 -6.48
CA GLU A 327 8.82 21.46 -7.38
C GLU A 327 8.68 19.95 -7.10
N TYR A 328 8.54 19.13 -8.15
CA TYR A 328 8.42 17.67 -8.06
C TYR A 328 9.61 17.04 -7.34
N SER A 329 9.40 15.90 -6.67
CA SER A 329 10.46 15.28 -5.86
C SER A 329 11.46 14.51 -6.70
N LYS A 330 12.75 14.66 -6.36
CA LYS A 330 13.90 13.99 -7.01
C LYS A 330 14.44 12.87 -6.13
N ALA A 331 15.03 11.84 -6.74
CA ALA A 331 15.60 10.68 -6.03
C ALA A 331 16.57 11.07 -4.92
N GLY A 332 17.42 12.07 -5.20
CA GLY A 332 18.44 12.55 -4.28
C GLY A 332 17.93 13.21 -3.00
N GLU A 333 16.64 13.55 -2.92
CA GLU A 333 16.04 14.16 -1.73
C GLU A 333 15.83 13.13 -0.60
N PHE A 334 15.72 11.85 -0.96
CA PHE A 334 15.35 10.78 -0.04
C PHE A 334 16.54 9.95 0.44
N VAL A 335 17.78 10.35 0.12
CA VAL A 335 19.00 9.54 0.34
C VAL A 335 19.26 9.17 1.80
N TYR A 336 18.64 9.86 2.76
CA TYR A 336 18.74 9.58 4.19
C TYR A 336 17.44 9.02 4.81
N ASP A 337 16.45 8.69 3.98
CA ASP A 337 15.18 8.13 4.43
C ASP A 337 15.22 6.61 4.52
N HIS A 338 15.09 6.11 5.75
CA HIS A 338 14.99 4.68 6.03
C HIS A 338 13.75 4.41 6.91
N PRO A 339 12.66 3.84 6.37
CA PRO A 339 12.33 3.64 4.95
C PRO A 339 11.76 4.91 4.29
N PHE A 340 11.69 4.95 2.95
CA PHE A 340 11.02 6.03 2.20
C PHE A 340 9.53 6.18 2.55
N GLN A 341 9.00 7.42 2.53
CA GLN A 341 7.60 7.74 2.87
C GLN A 341 6.80 8.22 1.66
N TRP A 342 7.00 7.58 0.50
CA TRP A 342 6.35 8.00 -0.76
C TRP A 342 4.83 7.75 -0.78
N GLY A 343 4.33 6.85 0.08
CA GLY A 343 2.91 6.52 0.16
C GLY A 343 2.38 5.80 -1.08
N SER A 344 1.14 5.33 -0.99
CA SER A 344 0.41 4.69 -2.10
C SER A 344 -1.02 5.21 -2.26
N LYS A 345 -1.43 6.10 -1.34
CA LYS A 345 -2.72 6.78 -1.27
C LYS A 345 -2.51 8.20 -0.73
N ARG A 346 -3.38 9.14 -1.11
CA ARG A 346 -3.52 10.44 -0.45
C ARG A 346 -4.93 10.61 0.11
N THR A 347 -5.00 10.87 1.41
CA THR A 347 -6.22 11.33 2.11
C THR A 347 -6.02 12.74 2.67
N GLY A 348 -4.77 13.10 2.97
CA GLY A 348 -4.31 14.48 3.17
C GLY A 348 -3.44 14.96 2.00
N PRO A 349 -3.10 16.26 1.97
CA PRO A 349 -2.18 16.82 0.97
C PRO A 349 -0.79 16.18 1.07
N ASP A 350 -0.01 16.26 -0.02
CA ASP A 350 1.40 15.91 0.01
C ASP A 350 2.18 16.92 0.88
N LEU A 351 3.19 16.44 1.61
CA LEU A 351 3.96 17.24 2.56
C LEU A 351 5.44 17.40 2.19
N ALA A 352 5.89 16.95 1.02
CA ALA A 352 7.32 16.97 0.65
C ALA A 352 7.95 18.38 0.60
N ARG A 353 7.12 19.43 0.63
CA ARG A 353 7.52 20.85 0.64
C ARG A 353 6.89 21.64 1.80
N GLU A 354 6.36 20.96 2.82
CA GLU A 354 5.66 21.60 3.94
C GLU A 354 6.52 22.65 4.65
N GLY A 355 7.84 22.44 4.76
CA GLY A 355 8.78 23.35 5.39
C GLY A 355 9.38 24.42 4.46
N ALA A 356 8.91 24.53 3.22
CA ALA A 356 9.55 25.32 2.16
C ALA A 356 8.62 26.35 1.50
N GLY A 357 9.23 27.43 0.98
CA GLY A 357 8.56 28.44 0.15
C GLY A 357 7.24 28.98 0.74
N ASN A 358 6.24 29.12 -0.13
CA ASN A 358 4.92 29.67 0.23
C ASN A 358 4.01 28.69 1.00
N LEU A 359 4.41 27.42 1.09
CA LEU A 359 3.66 26.41 1.84
C LEU A 359 4.00 26.43 3.33
N LYS A 360 5.21 26.85 3.66
CA LYS A 360 5.73 26.91 5.03
C LYS A 360 4.77 27.57 6.01
N LYS A 361 4.41 26.82 7.05
CA LYS A 361 3.58 27.29 8.17
C LYS A 361 4.45 27.65 9.36
N SER A 362 3.94 28.52 10.24
CA SER A 362 4.64 28.85 11.48
C SER A 362 4.60 27.66 12.46
N ASP A 363 5.52 27.62 13.41
CA ASP A 363 5.51 26.62 14.48
C ASP A 363 4.18 26.64 15.25
N GLY A 364 3.63 27.84 15.51
CA GLY A 364 2.34 27.98 16.18
C GLY A 364 1.14 27.56 15.33
N TRP A 365 1.23 27.65 14.00
CA TRP A 365 0.23 27.05 13.10
C TRP A 365 0.25 25.52 13.24
N HIS A 366 1.43 24.89 13.14
CA HIS A 366 1.53 23.43 13.30
C HIS A 366 1.07 22.97 14.68
N PHE A 367 1.46 23.68 15.74
CA PHE A 367 1.02 23.38 17.09
C PHE A 367 -0.51 23.37 17.22
N ARG A 368 -1.16 24.44 16.74
CA ARG A 368 -2.63 24.54 16.76
C ARG A 368 -3.28 23.50 15.86
N HIS A 369 -2.68 23.19 14.71
CA HIS A 369 -3.16 22.17 13.79
C HIS A 369 -3.10 20.78 14.40
N PHE A 370 -2.01 20.40 15.09
CA PHE A 370 -1.94 19.12 15.78
C PHE A 370 -2.89 19.04 16.98
N ARG A 371 -3.16 20.14 17.67
CA ARG A 371 -4.15 20.18 18.76
C ARG A 371 -5.58 20.01 18.23
N GLU A 372 -5.95 20.85 17.27
CA GLU A 372 -7.31 20.88 16.73
C GLU A 372 -7.25 21.21 15.23
N PRO A 373 -7.12 20.18 14.35
CA PRO A 373 -6.98 20.39 12.91
C PRO A 373 -8.12 21.20 12.30
N SER A 374 -9.35 21.02 12.81
CA SER A 374 -10.53 21.70 12.27
C SER A 374 -10.54 23.21 12.54
N SER A 375 -9.83 23.66 13.59
CA SER A 375 -9.65 25.09 13.89
C SER A 375 -8.72 25.81 12.90
N MET A 376 -7.81 25.06 12.28
CA MET A 376 -6.86 25.60 11.29
C MET A 376 -7.31 25.36 9.86
N SER A 377 -8.16 24.35 9.63
CA SER A 377 -8.68 23.98 8.33
C SER A 377 -10.11 23.44 8.50
N GLU A 378 -11.08 24.33 8.30
CA GLU A 378 -12.51 24.01 8.48
C GLU A 378 -12.92 22.81 7.62
N GLY A 379 -13.49 21.78 8.23
CA GLY A 379 -13.87 20.55 7.55
C GLY A 379 -12.75 19.51 7.40
N SER A 380 -11.58 19.73 8.01
CA SER A 380 -10.52 18.72 8.12
C SER A 380 -11.05 17.42 8.75
N ILE A 381 -10.65 16.29 8.17
CA ILE A 381 -10.91 14.95 8.70
C ILE A 381 -9.70 14.35 9.43
N MET A 382 -8.60 15.12 9.54
CA MET A 382 -7.41 14.70 10.26
C MET A 382 -7.77 14.55 11.75
N PRO A 383 -7.42 13.41 12.39
CA PRO A 383 -7.64 13.27 13.83
C PRO A 383 -6.77 14.26 14.61
N PRO A 384 -7.24 14.76 15.76
CA PRO A 384 -6.40 15.58 16.64
C PRO A 384 -5.29 14.72 17.27
N TYR A 385 -4.09 15.28 17.33
CA TYR A 385 -2.91 14.72 17.98
C TYR A 385 -2.58 15.49 19.27
N GLU A 386 -3.61 16.01 19.95
CA GLU A 386 -3.47 16.81 21.18
C GLU A 386 -2.68 16.06 22.27
N PHE A 387 -2.76 14.73 22.32
CA PHE A 387 -2.01 13.93 23.27
C PHE A 387 -0.48 14.08 23.16
N MET A 388 0.05 14.50 22.00
CA MET A 388 1.49 14.77 21.83
C MET A 388 1.95 16.06 22.51
N LEU A 389 1.02 16.95 22.86
CA LEU A 389 1.32 18.18 23.60
C LEU A 389 1.61 17.88 25.07
N SER A 390 1.08 16.76 25.60
CA SER A 390 1.30 16.33 26.98
C SER A 390 2.41 15.28 27.10
N ARG A 391 2.58 14.39 26.10
CA ARG A 391 3.60 13.34 26.11
C ARG A 391 5.03 13.86 26.06
N GLU A 392 5.88 13.27 26.89
CA GLU A 392 7.33 13.51 26.87
C GLU A 392 8.00 12.73 25.74
N LEU A 393 8.97 13.37 25.08
CA LEU A 393 9.82 12.79 24.07
C LEU A 393 10.89 11.92 24.75
N ASP A 394 10.90 10.63 24.42
CA ASP A 394 11.97 9.73 24.87
C ASP A 394 13.27 10.01 24.10
N THR A 395 14.24 10.61 24.82
CA THR A 395 15.56 10.93 24.28
C THR A 395 16.61 9.86 24.59
N SER A 396 16.29 8.81 25.35
CA SER A 396 17.24 7.77 25.78
C SER A 396 17.85 7.00 24.60
N SER A 397 17.06 6.82 23.53
CA SER A 397 17.45 6.07 22.33
C SER A 397 18.08 6.94 21.23
N THR A 398 18.17 8.26 21.41
CA THR A 398 18.62 9.19 20.36
C THR A 398 20.05 8.90 19.89
N ALA A 399 20.97 8.66 20.83
CA ALA A 399 22.35 8.31 20.50
C ALA A 399 22.44 7.00 19.71
N ALA A 400 21.65 5.99 20.10
CA ALA A 400 21.59 4.70 19.41
C ALA A 400 21.04 4.84 17.98
N ARG A 401 20.02 5.69 17.78
CA ARG A 401 19.46 5.98 16.45
C ARG A 401 20.45 6.67 15.53
N ILE A 402 21.17 7.69 16.00
CA ILE A 402 22.24 8.34 15.24
C ILE A 402 23.32 7.32 14.83
N LYS A 403 23.72 6.44 15.75
CA LYS A 403 24.68 5.36 15.46
C LYS A 403 24.14 4.38 14.41
N ALA A 404 22.86 4.02 14.48
CA ALA A 404 22.21 3.16 13.49
C ALA A 404 22.18 3.83 12.11
N MET A 405 21.76 5.09 12.01
CA MET A 405 21.76 5.83 10.75
C MET A 405 23.17 5.96 10.16
N ARG A 406 24.20 6.17 10.99
CA ARG A 406 25.59 6.15 10.53
C ARG A 406 26.01 4.79 9.98
N THR A 407 25.53 3.70 10.58
CA THR A 407 25.76 2.32 10.08
C THR A 407 25.08 2.09 8.73
N LEU A 408 23.94 2.74 8.49
CA LEU A 408 23.24 2.75 7.20
C LEU A 408 23.87 3.68 6.15
N GLY A 409 24.98 4.35 6.47
CA GLY A 409 25.71 5.21 5.54
C GLY A 409 25.34 6.70 5.59
N VAL A 410 24.49 7.13 6.53
CA VAL A 410 24.21 8.56 6.72
C VAL A 410 25.44 9.27 7.29
N PRO A 411 25.92 10.38 6.69
CA PRO A 411 27.21 11.00 7.00
C PRO A 411 27.17 11.88 8.27
N TYR A 412 26.73 11.32 9.39
CA TYR A 412 26.91 11.96 10.70
C TYR A 412 28.39 11.94 11.11
N ALA A 413 28.87 13.04 11.69
CA ALA A 413 30.22 13.12 12.22
C ALA A 413 30.49 12.00 13.25
N ALA A 414 31.73 11.48 13.26
CA ALA A 414 32.14 10.49 14.24
C ALA A 414 32.01 11.06 15.67
N GLY A 415 31.33 10.33 16.56
CA GLY A 415 31.07 10.79 17.93
C GLY A 415 29.88 11.74 18.09
N PHE A 416 29.16 12.11 17.02
CA PHE A 416 27.97 12.95 17.09
C PHE A 416 26.89 12.40 18.03
N GLU A 417 26.81 11.07 18.18
CA GLU A 417 25.92 10.38 19.12
C GLU A 417 26.08 10.86 20.58
N LYS A 418 27.28 11.34 20.97
CA LYS A 418 27.57 11.82 22.33
C LYS A 418 26.96 13.20 22.60
N ILE A 419 26.75 14.00 21.57
CA ILE A 419 26.19 15.35 21.67
C ILE A 419 24.78 15.45 21.08
N ALA A 420 24.22 14.35 20.57
CA ALA A 420 22.95 14.34 19.87
C ALA A 420 21.79 14.88 20.73
N ASN A 421 21.72 14.50 22.02
CA ASN A 421 20.69 15.03 22.93
C ASN A 421 20.87 16.53 23.22
N LYS A 422 22.11 17.03 23.25
CA LYS A 422 22.36 18.47 23.41
C LYS A 422 21.85 19.24 22.19
N ALA A 423 22.21 18.79 20.99
CA ALA A 423 21.75 19.40 19.73
C ALA A 423 20.22 19.32 19.57
N LEU A 424 19.62 18.19 19.96
CA LEU A 424 18.16 18.02 20.02
C LEU A 424 17.51 19.12 20.86
N MET A 425 17.99 19.28 22.10
CA MET A 425 17.41 20.24 23.04
C MET A 425 17.61 21.69 22.59
N GLU A 426 18.75 22.01 21.98
CA GLU A 426 19.02 23.34 21.43
C GLU A 426 18.01 23.72 20.34
N GLN A 427 17.77 22.83 19.37
CA GLN A 427 16.75 23.05 18.33
C GLN A 427 15.34 23.11 18.93
N ALA A 428 15.02 22.25 19.90
CA ALA A 428 13.72 22.22 20.56
C ALA A 428 13.43 23.53 21.32
N THR A 429 14.43 24.08 22.02
CA THR A 429 14.34 25.39 22.67
C THR A 429 14.09 26.51 21.65
N GLY A 430 14.73 26.46 20.48
CA GLY A 430 14.47 27.40 19.38
C GLY A 430 12.99 27.40 18.96
N ILE A 431 12.42 26.22 18.72
CA ILE A 431 10.99 26.08 18.37
C ILE A 431 10.08 26.59 19.49
N VAL A 432 10.38 26.26 20.75
CA VAL A 432 9.60 26.76 21.90
C VAL A 432 9.64 28.29 22.00
N ASN A 433 10.76 28.92 21.67
CA ASN A 433 10.86 30.38 21.65
C ASN A 433 9.97 31.00 20.58
N ASN A 434 9.88 30.38 19.39
CA ASN A 434 8.95 30.79 18.34
C ASN A 434 7.49 30.58 18.76
N LEU A 435 7.17 29.46 19.43
CA LEU A 435 5.84 29.22 19.98
C LEU A 435 5.48 30.27 21.04
N LYS A 436 6.46 30.73 21.81
CA LYS A 436 6.28 31.76 22.83
C LYS A 436 5.89 33.12 22.25
N SER A 437 6.34 33.48 21.05
CA SER A 437 5.86 34.68 20.34
C SER A 437 4.41 34.53 19.86
N ASP A 438 3.96 33.31 19.59
CA ASP A 438 2.57 32.98 19.24
C ASP A 438 1.66 32.78 20.47
N SER A 439 2.11 33.22 21.65
CA SER A 439 1.42 33.06 22.94
C SER A 439 1.17 31.61 23.37
N ILE A 440 1.94 30.66 22.84
CA ILE A 440 1.91 29.25 23.21
C ILE A 440 3.03 28.98 24.22
N ARG A 441 2.71 28.31 25.33
CA ARG A 441 3.66 27.97 26.40
C ARG A 441 3.72 26.46 26.54
N ILE A 442 4.88 25.87 26.23
CA ILE A 442 5.12 24.43 26.28
C ILE A 442 6.60 24.14 26.56
N THR A 443 6.91 22.97 27.12
CA THR A 443 8.30 22.55 27.37
C THR A 443 8.94 22.02 26.08
N PRO A 444 10.27 22.17 25.91
CA PRO A 444 10.98 21.64 24.73
C PRO A 444 11.02 20.11 24.67
N THR A 445 10.63 19.43 25.75
CA THR A 445 10.66 17.98 25.89
C THR A 445 9.43 17.28 25.33
N LYS A 446 8.45 18.00 24.77
CA LYS A 446 7.20 17.39 24.30
C LYS A 446 7.34 16.79 22.90
N GLU A 447 6.65 15.67 22.66
CA GLU A 447 6.66 14.98 21.36
C GLU A 447 6.26 15.91 20.19
N VAL A 448 5.28 16.79 20.40
CA VAL A 448 4.83 17.75 19.38
C VAL A 448 5.97 18.64 18.87
N ILE A 449 6.96 18.97 19.69
CA ILE A 449 8.10 19.81 19.29
C ILE A 449 8.98 19.09 18.28
N ALA A 450 9.23 17.80 18.49
CA ALA A 450 9.96 16.98 17.53
C ALA A 450 9.20 16.84 16.21
N LEU A 451 7.88 16.62 16.27
CA LEU A 451 7.06 16.53 15.06
C LEU A 451 7.05 17.85 14.27
N ILE A 452 6.93 19.00 14.95
CA ILE A 452 7.05 20.31 14.31
C ILE A 452 8.42 20.47 13.63
N ALA A 453 9.51 20.09 14.30
CA ALA A 453 10.85 20.14 13.70
C ALA A 453 10.93 19.35 12.39
N TYR A 454 10.34 18.15 12.36
CA TYR A 454 10.29 17.34 11.14
C TYR A 454 9.41 17.97 10.05
N MET A 455 8.26 18.57 10.39
CA MET A 455 7.43 19.29 9.41
C MET A 455 8.18 20.47 8.77
N GLN A 456 8.84 21.28 9.60
CA GLN A 456 9.65 22.42 9.15
C GLN A 456 10.85 22.01 8.30
N ARG A 457 11.30 20.76 8.44
CA ARG A 457 12.43 20.21 7.71
C ARG A 457 12.08 19.74 6.30
N MET A 458 10.83 19.35 6.04
CA MET A 458 10.45 18.79 4.74
C MET A 458 10.59 19.81 3.60
N GLY A 459 11.45 19.50 2.64
CA GLY A 459 11.72 20.33 1.46
C GLY A 459 12.63 21.54 1.69
N SER A 460 13.04 21.84 2.92
CA SER A 460 13.78 23.07 3.26
C SER A 460 15.18 23.14 2.64
N ASP A 461 15.85 22.00 2.45
CA ASP A 461 17.19 21.92 1.85
C ASP A 461 17.21 22.25 0.34
N ILE A 462 16.07 22.09 -0.33
CA ILE A 462 15.97 22.36 -1.77
C ILE A 462 15.64 23.85 -1.99
N ASP A 463 14.80 24.44 -1.15
CA ASP A 463 14.49 25.88 -1.19
C ASP A 463 15.73 26.75 -0.96
N GLN A 464 16.64 26.33 -0.06
CA GLN A 464 17.91 27.01 0.19
C GLN A 464 18.92 26.92 -0.96
N SER A 465 18.72 26.02 -1.93
CA SER A 465 19.59 25.91 -3.11
C SER A 465 19.18 26.83 -4.27
N HIS A 466 18.00 27.43 -4.19
CA HIS A 466 17.45 28.38 -5.17
C HIS A 466 17.55 29.85 -4.72
N LYS A 467 18.15 30.09 -3.54
CA LYS A 467 18.59 31.41 -3.04
C LYS A 467 20.10 31.47 -3.06
#